data_AF-A0A6C0IZP2-F1
#
_entry.id   AF-A0A6C0IZP2-F1
#
_cell.length_a   1.000
_cell.length_b   1.000
_cell.length_c   1.000
_cell.angle_alpha   90.00
_cell.angle_beta   90.00
_cell.angle_gamma   90.00
#
_symmetry.space_group_name_H-M   'P 1'
#
loop_
_entity.id
_entity.type
_entity.pdbx_description
1 polymer ?
#
loop_
_entity_poly.entity_id
_entity_poly.type
_entity_poly.pdbx_seq_one_letter_code
_entity_poly.pdbx_strand_id
1 'polypeptide(L)'
;MSINDLPTDIIINICHEVLHNNNIIKKMKEEILDMITISKNILNEEEDCDHENINIIILSYIKNLTEKQKDNIICEYGIMKGFQLFYDYHRICLGDSYQDICECFEISDYGINDSIIQLIINDEIGFENNWRKSNQE
;
A
#
# COMPACT_ATOMS: atom_id res chain seq x y z
N MET A 1 -10.28 -4.43 -29.73
CA MET A 1 -8.91 -4.94 -29.95
C MET A 1 -8.55 -5.80 -28.76
N SER A 2 -8.24 -7.06 -29.00
CA SER A 2 -7.74 -8.00 -28.00
C SER A 2 -6.22 -7.81 -27.86
N ILE A 3 -5.67 -8.19 -26.71
CA ILE A 3 -4.20 -8.20 -26.51
C ILE A 3 -3.50 -9.15 -27.50
N ASN A 4 -4.24 -10.14 -28.01
CA ASN A 4 -3.77 -11.08 -29.04
C ASN A 4 -3.61 -10.42 -30.42
N ASP A 5 -4.16 -9.23 -30.62
CA ASP A 5 -4.05 -8.48 -31.87
C ASP A 5 -2.79 -7.59 -31.88
N LEU A 6 -2.03 -7.52 -30.76
CA LEU A 6 -0.83 -6.71 -30.65
C LEU A 6 0.40 -7.43 -31.23
N PRO A 7 1.28 -6.70 -31.95
CA PRO A 7 2.60 -7.19 -32.34
C PRO A 7 3.40 -7.73 -31.14
N THR A 8 4.04 -8.89 -31.31
CA THR A 8 4.73 -9.60 -30.23
C THR A 8 5.86 -8.78 -29.60
N ASP A 9 6.53 -7.95 -30.38
CA ASP A 9 7.54 -6.99 -29.95
C ASP A 9 6.97 -5.91 -29.02
N ILE A 10 5.74 -5.44 -29.27
CA ILE A 10 5.02 -4.53 -28.37
C ILE A 10 4.65 -5.26 -27.06
N ILE A 11 4.16 -6.49 -27.15
CA ILE A 11 3.85 -7.31 -25.96
C ILE A 11 5.10 -7.54 -25.11
N ILE A 12 6.23 -7.90 -25.74
CA ILE A 12 7.50 -8.12 -25.06
C ILE A 12 7.98 -6.84 -24.38
N ASN A 13 7.91 -5.68 -25.04
CA ASN A 13 8.28 -4.41 -24.43
C ASN A 13 7.40 -4.05 -23.24
N ILE A 14 6.07 -4.21 -23.35
CA ILE A 14 5.14 -4.01 -22.23
C ILE A 14 5.50 -4.94 -21.07
N CYS A 15 5.71 -6.23 -21.35
CA CYS A 15 6.12 -7.18 -20.31
C CYS A 15 7.46 -6.81 -19.69
N HIS A 16 8.44 -6.35 -20.47
CA HIS A 16 9.77 -5.99 -19.97
C HIS A 16 9.76 -4.68 -19.16
N GLU A 17 8.91 -3.71 -19.51
CA GLU A 17 8.66 -2.52 -18.70
C GLU A 17 7.93 -2.86 -17.39
N VAL A 18 6.99 -3.80 -17.41
CA VAL A 18 6.24 -4.24 -16.22
C VAL A 18 7.07 -5.16 -15.31
N LEU A 19 8.01 -5.95 -15.86
CA LEU A 19 8.81 -6.94 -15.13
C LEU A 19 10.12 -6.41 -14.51
N HIS A 20 10.36 -5.09 -14.52
CA HIS A 20 11.59 -4.56 -13.98
C HIS A 20 11.60 -4.55 -12.43
N ASN A 21 12.37 -5.50 -11.86
CA ASN A 21 12.73 -5.65 -10.43
C ASN A 21 11.56 -5.89 -9.44
N ASN A 22 11.14 -7.14 -9.32
CA ASN A 22 10.11 -7.66 -8.39
C ASN A 22 10.53 -7.67 -6.89
N ASN A 23 11.11 -6.60 -6.37
CA ASN A 23 11.51 -6.52 -4.96
C ASN A 23 11.16 -5.16 -4.33
N ILE A 24 10.29 -4.37 -4.95
CA ILE A 24 9.93 -3.04 -4.49
C ILE A 24 9.20 -3.13 -3.15
N ILE A 25 8.24 -4.06 -3.01
CA ILE A 25 7.52 -4.26 -1.74
C ILE A 25 8.47 -4.73 -0.65
N LYS A 26 9.33 -5.68 -0.99
CA LYS A 26 10.34 -6.19 -0.05
C LYS A 26 11.25 -5.07 0.45
N LYS A 27 11.76 -4.24 -0.48
CA LYS A 27 12.64 -3.11 -0.16
C LYS A 27 11.91 -2.05 0.68
N MET A 28 10.69 -1.70 0.31
CA MET A 28 9.83 -0.79 1.08
C MET A 28 9.64 -1.29 2.51
N LYS A 29 9.31 -2.58 2.68
CA LYS A 29 9.17 -3.22 3.99
C LYS A 29 10.45 -3.13 4.83
N GLU A 30 11.60 -3.45 4.24
CA GLU A 30 12.91 -3.38 4.91
C GLU A 30 13.21 -1.93 5.34
N GLU A 31 13.03 -0.94 4.45
CA GLU A 31 13.26 0.48 4.75
C GLU A 31 12.40 0.99 5.92
N ILE A 32 11.11 0.63 5.95
CA ILE A 32 10.19 1.07 7.00
C ILE A 32 10.53 0.41 8.35
N LEU A 33 10.84 -0.89 8.35
CA LEU A 33 11.26 -1.59 9.57
C LEU A 33 12.58 -1.03 10.13
N ASP A 34 13.52 -0.67 9.26
CA ASP A 34 14.76 0.00 9.65
C ASP A 34 14.47 1.37 10.29
N MET A 35 13.58 2.18 9.69
CA MET A 35 13.16 3.48 10.25
C MET A 35 12.51 3.33 11.63
N ILE A 36 11.62 2.34 11.81
CA ILE A 36 10.98 2.04 13.09
C ILE A 36 12.03 1.64 14.13
N THR A 37 12.99 0.79 13.74
CA THR A 37 14.06 0.34 14.64
C THR A 37 14.96 1.49 15.07
N ILE A 38 15.33 2.37 14.13
CA ILE A 38 16.11 3.58 14.41
C ILE A 38 15.36 4.50 15.37
N SER A 39 14.06 4.74 15.11
CA SER A 39 13.22 5.59 15.96
C SER A 39 13.15 5.06 17.39
N LYS A 40 12.94 3.75 17.59
CA LYS A 40 12.96 3.10 18.90
C LYS A 40 14.30 3.30 19.63
N ASN A 41 15.41 3.10 18.92
CA ASN A 41 16.75 3.26 19.49
C ASN A 41 17.08 4.70 19.89
N ILE A 42 16.53 5.71 19.21
CA ILE A 42 16.75 7.13 19.54
C ILE A 42 15.94 7.55 20.78
N LEU A 43 14.71 7.04 20.90
CA LEU A 43 13.79 7.46 21.96
C LEU A 43 14.08 6.80 23.32
N ASN A 44 14.96 5.78 23.38
CA ASN A 44 15.22 4.98 24.60
C ASN A 44 13.92 4.47 25.27
N GLU A 45 12.86 4.30 24.48
CA GLU A 45 11.58 3.78 24.95
C GLU A 45 11.70 2.25 25.01
N GLU A 46 11.84 1.72 26.22
CA GLU A 46 12.10 0.29 26.43
C GLU A 46 10.92 -0.61 26.04
N GLU A 47 9.70 -0.14 25.79
CA GLU A 47 8.60 -1.08 25.50
C GLU A 47 7.39 -0.61 24.69
N ASP A 48 7.18 0.67 24.39
CA ASP A 48 6.06 1.11 23.54
C ASP A 48 6.51 2.17 22.54
N CYS A 49 6.85 1.75 21.32
CA CYS A 49 6.81 2.71 20.21
C CYS A 49 5.33 2.98 19.96
N ASP A 50 4.85 4.13 20.44
CA ASP A 50 3.45 4.53 20.32
C ASP A 50 2.98 4.32 18.88
N HIS A 51 1.79 3.74 18.70
CA HIS A 51 1.14 3.53 17.41
C HIS A 51 1.19 4.80 16.53
N GLU A 52 1.09 5.96 17.16
CA GLU A 52 1.20 7.27 16.52
C GLU A 52 2.57 7.49 15.85
N ASN A 53 3.67 7.10 16.49
CA ASN A 53 5.02 7.21 15.93
C ASN A 53 5.20 6.33 14.69
N ILE A 54 4.71 5.08 14.74
CA ILE A 54 4.77 4.18 13.58
C ILE A 54 3.95 4.76 12.42
N ASN A 55 2.74 5.26 12.71
CA ASN A 55 1.90 5.87 11.68
C ASN A 55 2.56 7.12 11.08
N ILE A 56 3.20 7.97 11.90
CA ILE A 56 3.98 9.14 11.42
C ILE A 56 5.12 8.71 10.50
N ILE A 57 5.84 7.64 10.82
CA ILE A 57 6.92 7.11 9.98
C ILE A 57 6.36 6.66 8.62
N ILE A 58 5.26 5.91 8.62
CA ILE A 58 4.61 5.42 7.39
C ILE A 58 4.13 6.59 6.52
N LEU A 59 3.39 7.54 7.10
CA LEU A 59 2.89 8.71 6.38
C LEU A 59 4.04 9.57 5.83
N SER A 60 5.12 9.73 6.59
CA SER A 60 6.31 10.44 6.15
C SER A 60 7.02 9.72 5.00
N TYR A 61 7.09 8.38 5.06
CA TYR A 61 7.64 7.56 3.98
C TYR A 61 6.85 7.76 2.68
N ILE A 62 5.52 7.60 2.74
CA ILE A 62 4.63 7.73 1.57
C ILE A 62 4.73 9.13 0.95
N LYS A 63 4.74 10.18 1.79
CA LYS A 63 4.86 11.57 1.35
C LYS A 63 6.17 11.83 0.58
N ASN A 64 7.23 11.09 0.89
CA ASN A 64 8.53 11.23 0.23
C ASN A 64 8.66 10.39 -1.05
N LEU A 65 7.68 9.55 -1.37
CA LEU A 65 7.67 8.78 -2.62
C LEU A 65 7.28 9.67 -3.80
N THR A 66 7.97 9.47 -4.92
CA THR A 66 7.52 9.98 -6.22
C THR A 66 6.31 9.20 -6.72
N GLU A 67 5.48 9.81 -7.57
CA GLU A 67 4.33 9.12 -8.19
C GLU A 67 4.74 7.83 -8.90
N LYS A 68 5.89 7.82 -9.58
CA LYS A 68 6.43 6.60 -10.20
C LYS A 68 6.72 5.49 -9.19
N GLN A 69 7.22 5.82 -7.99
CA GLN A 69 7.46 4.82 -6.95
C GLN A 69 6.13 4.31 -6.38
N LYS A 70 5.14 5.19 -6.21
CA LYS A 70 3.78 4.82 -5.78
C LYS A 70 3.13 3.85 -6.78
N ASP A 71 3.16 4.20 -8.06
CA ASP A 71 2.64 3.36 -9.15
C ASP A 71 3.32 1.99 -9.15
N ASN A 72 4.64 1.97 -8.97
CA ASN A 72 5.40 0.73 -8.94
C ASN A 72 5.03 -0.17 -7.74
N ILE A 73 4.81 0.40 -6.55
CA ILE A 73 4.35 -0.35 -5.37
C ILE A 73 2.98 -0.99 -5.66
N ILE A 74 2.04 -0.20 -6.18
CA ILE A 74 0.69 -0.68 -6.50
C ILE A 74 0.74 -1.74 -7.61
N CYS A 75 1.58 -1.55 -8.64
CA CYS A 75 1.77 -2.52 -9.72
C CYS A 75 2.35 -3.84 -9.22
N GLU A 76 3.40 -3.79 -8.38
CA GLU A 76 4.03 -5.01 -7.83
C GLU A 76 3.07 -5.75 -6.88
N TYR A 77 2.29 -5.03 -6.07
CA TYR A 77 1.30 -5.63 -5.16
C TYR A 77 0.16 -6.27 -5.96
N GLY A 78 -0.21 -5.61 -7.05
CA GLY A 78 -1.32 -5.94 -7.91
C GLY A 78 -2.49 -4.98 -7.67
N ILE A 79 -2.81 -4.18 -8.67
CA ILE A 79 -3.84 -3.13 -8.63
C ILE A 79 -5.16 -3.65 -8.04
N MET A 80 -5.66 -4.80 -8.52
CA MET A 80 -6.91 -5.40 -8.01
C MET A 80 -6.84 -5.80 -6.54
N LYS A 81 -5.68 -6.31 -6.08
CA LYS A 81 -5.49 -6.62 -4.67
C LYS A 81 -5.47 -5.36 -3.82
N GLY A 82 -4.84 -4.29 -4.31
CA GLY A 82 -4.80 -2.99 -3.63
C GLY A 82 -6.19 -2.39 -3.45
N PHE A 83 -7.01 -2.37 -4.50
CA PHE A 83 -8.40 -1.91 -4.41
C PHE A 83 -9.26 -2.80 -3.52
N GLN A 84 -9.08 -4.12 -3.59
CA GLN A 84 -9.80 -5.03 -2.70
C GLN A 84 -9.43 -4.77 -1.23
N LEU A 85 -8.14 -4.57 -0.94
CA LEU A 85 -7.67 -4.21 0.39
C LEU A 85 -8.30 -2.91 0.89
N PHE A 86 -8.34 -1.88 0.06
CA PHE A 86 -9.01 -0.62 0.37
C PHE A 86 -10.51 -0.81 0.64
N TYR A 87 -11.21 -1.51 -0.26
CA TYR A 87 -12.63 -1.82 -0.09
C TYR A 87 -12.91 -2.57 1.21
N ASP A 88 -12.14 -3.62 1.48
CA ASP A 88 -12.30 -4.45 2.68
C ASP A 88 -12.02 -3.62 3.94
N TYR A 89 -11.00 -2.76 3.93
CA TYR A 89 -10.73 -1.85 5.04
C TYR A 89 -11.92 -0.92 5.33
N HIS A 90 -12.46 -0.25 4.30
CA HIS A 90 -13.62 0.62 4.47
C HIS A 90 -14.86 -0.14 4.93
N ARG A 91 -15.16 -1.30 4.33
CA ARG A 91 -16.35 -2.10 4.68
C ARG A 91 -16.27 -2.75 6.05
N ILE A 92 -15.09 -3.29 6.41
CA ILE A 92 -14.92 -4.14 7.59
C ILE A 92 -14.44 -3.31 8.78
N CYS A 93 -13.41 -2.49 8.58
CA CYS A 93 -12.80 -1.72 9.66
C CYS A 93 -13.60 -0.46 9.97
N LEU A 94 -14.03 0.28 8.94
CA LEU A 94 -14.76 1.55 9.13
C LEU A 94 -16.28 1.37 9.17
N GLY A 95 -16.81 0.30 8.57
CA GLY A 95 -18.23 0.04 8.48
C GLY A 95 -18.95 0.88 7.42
N ASP A 96 -18.20 1.45 6.48
CA ASP A 96 -18.69 2.35 5.44
C ASP A 96 -19.67 1.65 4.51
N SER A 97 -20.68 2.37 4.03
CA SER A 97 -21.59 1.86 3.01
C SER A 97 -20.92 1.81 1.63
N TYR A 98 -21.55 1.11 0.68
CA TYR A 98 -21.06 1.12 -0.71
C TYR A 98 -21.03 2.54 -1.29
N GLN A 99 -21.99 3.40 -0.89
CA GLN A 99 -22.07 4.78 -1.37
C GLN A 99 -20.88 5.61 -0.87
N ASP A 100 -20.54 5.50 0.41
CA ASP A 100 -19.41 6.22 1.01
C ASP A 100 -18.09 5.86 0.31
N ILE A 101 -17.91 4.57 -0.01
CA ILE A 101 -16.73 4.08 -0.73
C ILE A 101 -16.68 4.62 -2.17
N CYS A 102 -17.82 4.67 -2.87
CA CYS A 102 -17.88 5.27 -4.20
C CYS A 102 -17.50 6.75 -4.17
N GLU A 103 -17.92 7.49 -3.15
CA GLU A 103 -17.55 8.90 -2.99
C GLU A 103 -16.04 9.09 -2.82
N CYS A 104 -15.36 8.16 -2.13
CA CYS A 104 -13.89 8.16 -2.07
C CYS A 104 -13.23 8.05 -3.45
N PHE A 105 -13.83 7.29 -4.39
CA PHE A 105 -13.31 7.14 -5.76
C PHE A 105 -13.61 8.34 -6.67
N GLU A 106 -14.70 9.06 -6.41
CA GLU A 106 -15.13 10.19 -7.21
C GLU A 106 -14.36 11.48 -6.90
N ILE A 107 -13.79 11.58 -5.70
CA ILE A 107 -12.99 12.73 -5.29
C ILE A 107 -11.56 12.56 -5.84
N SER A 108 -11.26 13.20 -6.97
CA SER A 108 -9.96 13.12 -7.67
C SER A 108 -8.74 13.46 -6.81
N ASP A 109 -8.95 14.20 -5.72
CA ASP A 109 -7.90 14.69 -4.82
C ASP A 109 -7.72 13.81 -3.57
N TYR A 110 -8.48 12.72 -3.42
CA TYR A 110 -8.53 11.95 -2.17
C TYR A 110 -7.23 11.19 -1.85
N GLY A 111 -6.21 11.22 -2.73
CA GLY A 111 -4.96 10.51 -2.48
C GLY A 111 -5.20 9.00 -2.31
N ILE A 112 -6.10 8.42 -3.11
CA ILE A 112 -6.47 7.00 -3.04
C ILE A 112 -5.24 6.11 -3.15
N ASN A 113 -4.29 6.48 -4.01
CA ASN A 113 -3.01 5.79 -4.13
C ASN A 113 -2.25 5.77 -2.80
N ASP A 114 -2.18 6.90 -2.09
CA ASP A 114 -1.49 7.00 -0.80
C ASP A 114 -2.22 6.16 0.27
N SER A 115 -3.55 6.17 0.25
CA SER A 115 -4.37 5.34 1.15
C SER A 115 -4.16 3.84 0.89
N ILE A 116 -4.19 3.41 -0.38
CA ILE A 116 -3.91 2.03 -0.78
C ILE A 116 -2.49 1.64 -0.36
N ILE A 117 -1.49 2.49 -0.60
CA ILE A 117 -0.10 2.21 -0.24
C ILE A 117 0.07 2.12 1.28
N GLN A 118 -0.58 2.99 2.06
CA GLN A 118 -0.57 2.88 3.52
C GLN A 118 -1.13 1.54 3.98
N LEU A 119 -2.25 1.10 3.42
CA LEU A 119 -2.82 -0.21 3.75
C LEU A 119 -1.91 -1.37 3.34
N ILE A 120 -1.25 -1.27 2.18
CA ILE A 120 -0.26 -2.27 1.74
C ILE A 120 0.90 -2.35 2.75
N ILE A 121 1.46 -1.20 3.14
CA ILE A 121 2.55 -1.13 4.13
C ILE A 121 2.11 -1.77 5.44
N ASN A 122 0.94 -1.39 5.96
CA ASN A 122 0.36 -1.92 7.19
C ASN A 122 0.26 -3.46 7.15
N ASP A 123 -0.26 -4.00 6.05
CA ASP A 123 -0.39 -5.46 5.86
C ASP A 123 0.98 -6.16 5.81
N GLU A 124 1.94 -5.58 5.08
CA GLU A 124 3.28 -6.15 4.88
C GLU A 124 4.14 -6.15 6.15
N ILE A 125 4.03 -5.13 7.00
CA ILE A 125 4.77 -5.05 8.27
C ILE A 125 3.99 -5.65 9.45
N GLY A 126 2.72 -6.02 9.26
CA GLY A 126 1.86 -6.55 10.32
C GLY A 126 1.38 -5.49 11.32
N PHE A 127 1.25 -4.25 10.89
CA PHE A 127 0.78 -3.12 11.70
C PHE A 127 -0.69 -2.83 11.38
N GLU A 128 -1.54 -2.73 12.41
CA GLU A 128 -2.97 -2.42 12.28
C GLU A 128 -3.73 -3.23 11.22
N ASN A 129 -3.36 -4.51 11.00
CA ASN A 129 -4.01 -5.38 10.01
C ASN A 129 -4.99 -6.41 10.61
N ASN A 130 -5.23 -6.34 11.93
CA ASN A 130 -6.05 -7.32 12.65
C ASN A 130 -7.55 -7.23 12.34
N TRP A 131 -8.03 -6.12 11.79
CA TRP A 131 -9.43 -5.94 11.38
C TRP A 131 -9.92 -7.00 10.38
N ARG A 132 -9.02 -7.63 9.62
CA ARG A 132 -9.35 -8.75 8.72
C ARG A 132 -9.81 -10.02 9.48
N LYS A 133 -9.40 -10.19 10.74
CA LYS A 133 -9.70 -11.38 11.55
C LYS A 133 -11.02 -11.24 12.31
N SER A 134 -11.50 -10.02 12.53
CA SER A 134 -12.66 -9.70 13.36
C SER A 134 -14.02 -10.16 12.78
N ASN A 135 -14.06 -10.60 11.51
CA ASN A 135 -15.27 -11.03 10.81
C ASN A 135 -15.28 -12.53 10.44
N GLN A 136 -14.44 -13.35 11.08
CA GLN A 136 -14.46 -14.82 10.89
C GLN A 136 -15.23 -15.57 12.00
N GLU A 137 -15.99 -14.87 12.84
CA GLU A 137 -16.91 -15.47 13.85
C GLU A 137 -18.38 -15.32 13.46
#